data_AF-A0AAW0Q2S3-F1
#
_entry.id   AF-A0AAW0Q2S3-F1
#
_cell.length_a   1.000
_cell.length_b   1.000
_cell.length_c   1.000
_cell.angle_alpha   90.00
_cell.angle_beta   90.00
_cell.angle_gamma   90.00
#
_symmetry.space_group_name_H-M   'P 1'
#
loop_
_entity.id
_entity.type
_entity.pdbx_description
1 polymer ?
#
loop_
_entity_poly.entity_id
_entity_poly.type
_entity_poly.pdbx_seq_one_letter_code
_entity_poly.pdbx_strand_id
1 'polypeptide(L)'
;MHRDMEARTLLHPGLVYTRYGKCYTFNGNKTAPRKTKQGGMGNGLEIMLDIQQDEYLPIWRETNETSLEAGIRVQIHSQDEPPYIHQLGFGVSPGFQTFVSCQEQRLTYLPQPWGNCRSSSKEKIPGYDTYSISACRLLCETNEVIRVCNCRMVHMPGKTVGSFNRNRPGSAGGERRLEN
;
A
#
# COMPACT_ATOMS: atom_id res chain seq x y z
N MET A 1 15.12 -6.34 -27.23
CA MET A 1 13.86 -5.59 -27.42
C MET A 1 12.76 -6.45 -28.09
N HIS A 2 12.63 -7.73 -27.73
CA HIS A 2 11.61 -8.63 -28.31
C HIS A 2 11.27 -9.84 -27.41
N ARG A 3 11.21 -9.65 -26.09
CA ARG A 3 10.75 -10.70 -25.14
C ARG A 3 9.86 -10.19 -23.99
N ASP A 4 9.25 -9.01 -24.13
CA ASP A 4 8.40 -8.43 -23.08
C ASP A 4 6.90 -8.71 -23.27
N MET A 5 6.53 -9.57 -24.23
CA MET A 5 5.13 -9.74 -24.68
C MET A 5 4.47 -11.08 -24.33
N GLU A 6 5.09 -11.95 -23.52
CA GLU A 6 4.45 -13.21 -23.06
C GLU A 6 3.97 -13.18 -21.60
N ALA A 7 4.32 -12.16 -20.81
CA ALA A 7 3.88 -12.07 -19.41
C ALA A 7 2.52 -11.37 -19.21
N ARG A 8 1.86 -10.88 -20.28
CA ARG A 8 0.65 -10.05 -20.17
C ARG A 8 -0.64 -10.80 -19.84
N THR A 9 -0.68 -12.14 -19.89
CA THR A 9 -1.95 -12.90 -19.79
C THR A 9 -2.07 -13.79 -18.55
N LEU A 10 -1.03 -13.91 -17.70
CA LEU A 10 -1.04 -14.87 -16.56
C LEU A 10 -0.89 -14.24 -15.16
N LEU A 11 -0.64 -12.93 -15.09
CA LEU A 11 -0.60 -12.13 -13.88
C LEU A 11 -1.31 -10.79 -14.14
N HIS A 12 -2.62 -10.70 -13.90
CA HIS A 12 -3.26 -9.40 -13.72
C HIS A 12 -3.27 -9.09 -12.23
N PRO A 13 -2.23 -8.44 -11.67
CA PRO A 13 -2.27 -7.98 -10.30
C PRO A 13 -3.40 -6.96 -10.12
N GLY A 14 -4.06 -7.01 -8.97
CA GLY A 14 -5.10 -6.03 -8.63
C GLY A 14 -4.48 -4.64 -8.54
N LEU A 15 -5.09 -3.67 -9.22
CA LEU A 15 -4.66 -2.28 -9.14
C LEU A 15 -5.15 -1.65 -7.83
N VAL A 16 -4.23 -1.11 -7.05
CA VAL A 16 -4.54 -0.40 -5.79
C VAL A 16 -3.79 0.93 -5.73
N TYR A 17 -4.40 1.93 -5.10
CA TYR A 17 -3.75 3.22 -4.86
C TYR A 17 -3.28 3.28 -3.42
N THR A 18 -2.03 3.68 -3.21
CA THR A 18 -1.43 3.91 -1.89
C THR A 18 -0.93 5.35 -1.80
N ARG A 19 -0.32 5.74 -0.67
CA ARG A 19 0.32 7.05 -0.55
C ARG A 19 1.51 7.25 -1.48
N TYR A 20 2.10 6.17 -2.00
CA TYR A 20 3.17 6.22 -3.01
C TYR A 20 2.63 6.15 -4.45
N GLY A 21 1.32 6.26 -4.64
CA GLY A 21 0.69 6.25 -5.96
C GLY A 21 0.19 4.87 -6.37
N LYS A 22 0.45 4.50 -7.63
CA LYS A 22 -0.11 3.30 -8.26
C LYS A 22 0.65 2.06 -7.79
N CYS A 23 -0.04 1.09 -7.21
CA CYS A 23 0.54 -0.17 -6.77
C CYS A 23 -0.20 -1.36 -7.39
N TYR A 24 0.50 -2.49 -7.46
CA TYR A 24 0.02 -3.73 -8.03
C TYR A 24 0.11 -4.85 -6.99
N THR A 25 -1.02 -5.49 -6.69
CA THR A 25 -1.09 -6.59 -5.71
C THR A 25 -1.17 -7.92 -6.43
N PHE A 26 -0.13 -8.74 -6.28
CA PHE A 26 -0.17 -10.14 -6.71
C PHE A 26 -1.01 -10.98 -5.73
N ASN A 27 -1.75 -11.96 -6.26
CA ASN A 27 -2.55 -12.91 -5.46
C ASN A 27 -3.57 -12.24 -4.49
N GLY A 28 -4.06 -11.05 -4.83
CA GLY A 28 -5.05 -10.33 -4.03
C GLY A 28 -6.49 -10.86 -4.15
N ASN A 29 -6.77 -11.75 -5.11
CA ASN A 29 -8.10 -12.32 -5.27
C ASN A 29 -8.38 -13.38 -4.19
N LYS A 30 -9.32 -13.07 -3.27
CA LYS A 30 -9.74 -13.95 -2.18
C LYS A 30 -10.45 -15.23 -2.65
N THR A 31 -11.11 -15.22 -3.80
CA THR A 31 -11.89 -16.37 -4.28
C THR A 31 -11.02 -17.45 -4.94
N ALA A 32 -9.85 -17.08 -5.44
CA ALA A 32 -8.92 -17.98 -6.11
C ALA A 32 -7.47 -17.77 -5.63
N PRO A 33 -7.18 -18.06 -4.34
CA PRO A 33 -5.85 -17.85 -3.78
C PRO A 33 -4.84 -18.86 -4.33
N ARG A 34 -3.73 -18.37 -4.85
CA ARG A 34 -2.57 -19.18 -5.23
C ARG A 34 -1.77 -19.53 -3.97
N LYS A 35 -1.41 -20.81 -3.81
CA LYS A 35 -0.65 -21.34 -2.66
C LYS A 35 0.55 -22.14 -3.16
N THR A 36 1.68 -22.01 -2.48
CA THR A 36 2.84 -22.88 -2.70
C THR A 36 2.82 -24.05 -1.72
N LYS A 37 3.18 -25.26 -2.19
CA LYS A 37 3.22 -26.49 -1.38
C LYS A 37 4.63 -26.86 -0.90
N GLN A 38 5.65 -26.27 -1.53
CA GLN A 38 7.05 -26.59 -1.28
C GLN A 38 7.85 -25.30 -1.20
N GLY A 39 8.77 -25.24 -0.24
CA GLY A 39 9.75 -24.16 -0.17
C GLY A 39 10.77 -24.26 -1.31
N GLY A 40 11.53 -23.18 -1.50
CA GLY A 40 12.60 -23.08 -2.50
C GLY A 40 12.35 -21.99 -3.53
N MET A 41 13.43 -21.40 -4.04
CA MET A 41 13.37 -20.25 -4.95
C MET A 41 12.57 -20.53 -6.23
N GLY A 42 12.65 -21.75 -6.77
CA GLY A 42 11.91 -22.16 -7.99
C GLY A 42 10.41 -22.44 -7.77
N ASN A 43 9.95 -22.50 -6.53
CA ASN A 43 8.54 -22.70 -6.17
C ASN A 43 7.89 -21.42 -5.60
N GLY A 44 8.63 -20.31 -5.64
CA GLY A 44 8.24 -19.02 -5.12
C GLY A 44 7.68 -18.09 -6.18
N LEU A 45 7.66 -16.80 -5.84
CA LEU A 45 7.30 -15.73 -6.75
C LEU A 45 8.58 -15.13 -7.34
N GLU A 46 8.74 -15.26 -8.65
CA GLU A 46 9.82 -14.61 -9.41
C GLU A 46 9.23 -13.51 -10.27
N ILE A 47 9.78 -12.31 -10.15
CA ILE A 47 9.33 -11.14 -10.92
C ILE A 47 10.56 -10.38 -11.39
N MET A 48 10.57 -10.06 -12.69
CA MET A 48 11.50 -9.11 -13.27
C MET A 48 10.74 -7.80 -13.46
N LEU A 49 11.29 -6.71 -12.90
CA LEU A 49 10.69 -5.39 -12.93
C LEU A 49 11.65 -4.43 -13.62
N ASP A 50 11.12 -3.64 -14.55
CA ASP A 50 11.85 -2.57 -15.21
C ASP A 50 11.57 -1.24 -14.49
N ILE A 51 12.64 -0.56 -14.06
CA ILE A 51 12.55 0.69 -13.31
C ILE A 51 13.06 1.80 -14.22
N GLN A 52 12.12 2.55 -14.79
CA GLN A 52 12.38 3.68 -15.68
C GLN A 52 12.77 4.93 -14.87
N GLN A 53 14.00 4.97 -14.34
CA GLN A 53 14.50 6.07 -13.52
C GLN A 53 14.55 7.42 -14.27
N ASP A 54 14.65 7.39 -15.59
CA ASP A 54 14.65 8.54 -16.48
C ASP A 54 13.27 9.24 -16.58
N GLU A 55 12.19 8.52 -16.33
CA GLU A 55 10.82 9.07 -16.29
C GLU A 55 10.43 9.62 -14.90
N TYR A 56 11.35 9.60 -13.93
CA TYR A 56 11.06 10.13 -12.60
C TYR A 56 10.84 11.63 -12.68
N LEU A 57 9.79 12.10 -12.01
CA LEU A 57 9.48 13.52 -11.99
C LEU A 57 10.66 14.30 -11.41
N PRO A 58 11.21 15.30 -12.14
CA PRO A 58 12.27 16.15 -11.60
C PRO A 58 11.72 16.87 -10.36
N ILE A 59 12.43 16.72 -9.25
CA ILE A 59 12.02 17.26 -7.96
C ILE A 59 12.43 18.73 -7.91
N TRP A 60 11.49 19.65 -8.13
CA TRP A 60 11.81 21.08 -8.21
C TRP A 60 11.98 21.76 -6.85
N ARG A 61 11.71 21.08 -5.72
CA ARG A 61 12.00 21.54 -4.36
C ARG A 61 12.19 20.34 -3.43
N GLU A 62 13.23 20.37 -2.60
CA GLU A 62 13.35 19.45 -1.46
C GLU A 62 12.17 19.67 -0.52
N THR A 63 11.21 18.74 -0.53
CA THR A 63 10.21 18.64 0.54
C THR A 63 10.55 17.42 1.39
N ASN A 64 10.27 17.48 2.69
CA ASN A 64 10.48 16.33 3.60
C ASN A 64 9.65 15.08 3.23
N GLU A 65 8.83 15.15 2.17
CA GLU A 65 8.00 14.06 1.66
C GLU A 65 8.47 13.48 0.31
N THR A 66 9.45 14.11 -0.35
CA THR A 66 9.97 13.63 -1.63
C THR A 66 11.04 12.56 -1.40
N SER A 67 10.71 11.30 -1.71
CA SER A 67 11.65 10.20 -1.62
C SER A 67 12.67 10.29 -2.76
N LEU A 68 13.92 10.61 -2.42
CA LEU A 68 15.11 10.48 -3.29
C LEU A 68 15.50 9.01 -3.54
N GLU A 69 14.55 8.08 -3.36
CA GLU A 69 14.80 6.65 -3.36
C GLU A 69 14.50 6.08 -4.74
N ALA A 70 15.56 5.64 -5.44
CA ALA A 70 15.42 4.82 -6.63
C ALA A 70 15.26 3.35 -6.22
N GLY A 71 14.15 2.73 -6.63
CA GLY A 71 13.85 1.34 -6.29
C GLY A 71 12.36 1.06 -6.22
N ILE A 72 12.04 -0.10 -5.66
CA ILE A 72 10.66 -0.61 -5.55
C ILE A 72 10.35 -0.87 -4.09
N ARG A 73 9.18 -0.43 -3.63
CA ARG A 73 8.67 -0.80 -2.31
C ARG A 73 7.79 -2.04 -2.42
N VAL A 74 8.10 -3.04 -1.62
CA VAL A 74 7.39 -4.32 -1.58
C VAL A 74 6.81 -4.54 -0.18
N GLN A 75 5.56 -5.01 -0.12
CA GLN A 75 4.94 -5.46 1.13
C GLN A 75 4.36 -6.85 0.92
N ILE A 76 4.64 -7.75 1.86
CA ILE A 76 4.00 -9.05 1.95
C ILE A 76 2.88 -8.93 2.98
N HIS A 77 1.64 -9.24 2.59
CA HIS A 77 0.48 -9.16 3.47
C HIS A 77 -0.53 -10.26 3.14
N SER A 78 -1.45 -10.53 4.07
CA SER A 78 -2.59 -11.43 3.86
C SER A 78 -3.57 -10.85 2.84
N GLN A 79 -4.30 -11.71 2.11
CA GLN A 79 -5.36 -11.26 1.21
C GLN A 79 -6.49 -10.50 1.93
N ASP A 80 -6.65 -10.72 3.23
CA ASP A 80 -7.67 -10.07 4.06
C ASP A 80 -7.27 -8.72 4.63
N GLU A 81 -6.01 -8.32 4.43
CA GLU A 81 -5.45 -7.07 4.93
C GLU A 81 -5.19 -6.09 3.78
N PRO A 82 -5.63 -4.83 3.87
CA PRO A 82 -5.30 -3.83 2.87
C PRO A 82 -3.81 -3.46 2.92
N PRO A 83 -3.22 -3.02 1.79
CA PRO A 83 -1.83 -2.60 1.77
C PRO A 83 -1.60 -1.37 2.65
N TYR A 84 -0.57 -1.42 3.47
CA TYR A 84 -0.13 -0.35 4.38
C TYR A 84 1.39 -0.16 4.21
N ILE A 85 1.76 -0.02 2.92
CA ILE A 85 3.11 -0.08 2.36
C ILE A 85 4.08 0.92 2.98
N HIS A 86 3.59 1.99 3.59
CA HIS A 86 4.46 3.02 4.15
C HIS A 86 5.01 2.78 5.53
N GLN A 87 4.39 1.89 6.29
CA GLN A 87 4.95 1.43 7.55
C GLN A 87 5.45 -0.02 7.45
N LEU A 88 4.83 -0.84 6.61
CA LEU A 88 5.09 -2.27 6.53
C LEU A 88 5.81 -2.72 5.24
N GLY A 89 6.14 -1.78 4.36
CA GLY A 89 6.91 -2.05 3.15
C GLY A 89 8.41 -2.01 3.38
N PHE A 90 9.15 -2.78 2.59
CA PHE A 90 10.60 -2.72 2.48
C PHE A 90 11.03 -2.27 1.08
N GLY A 91 12.16 -1.59 0.99
CA GLY A 91 12.75 -1.14 -0.28
C GLY A 91 13.60 -2.22 -0.94
N VAL A 92 13.56 -2.27 -2.27
CA VAL A 92 14.40 -3.12 -3.11
C VAL A 92 15.11 -2.23 -4.13
N SER A 93 16.44 -2.27 -4.10
CA SER A 93 17.27 -1.45 -4.99
C SER A 93 17.28 -2.00 -6.43
N PRO A 94 17.35 -1.12 -7.44
CA PRO A 94 17.55 -1.54 -8.83
C PRO A 94 18.95 -2.16 -9.04
N GLY A 95 19.11 -2.93 -10.12
CA GLY A 95 20.42 -3.40 -10.59
C GLY A 95 20.94 -4.70 -9.95
N PHE A 96 20.23 -5.24 -8.96
CA PHE A 96 20.59 -6.50 -8.28
C PHE A 96 19.41 -7.45 -8.17
N GLN A 97 19.70 -8.75 -8.16
CA GLN A 97 18.70 -9.76 -7.81
C GLN A 97 18.54 -9.83 -6.29
N THR A 98 17.34 -9.53 -5.80
CA THR A 98 17.03 -9.55 -4.36
C THR A 98 16.24 -10.81 -4.02
N PHE A 99 16.74 -11.59 -3.05
CA PHE A 99 16.07 -12.79 -2.54
C PHE A 99 15.38 -12.48 -1.22
N VAL A 100 14.07 -12.74 -1.14
CA VAL A 100 13.27 -12.50 0.06
C VAL A 100 12.72 -13.83 0.58
N SER A 101 13.21 -14.27 1.73
CA SER A 101 12.68 -15.45 2.42
C SER A 101 11.49 -15.05 3.29
N CYS A 102 10.40 -15.83 3.20
CA CYS A 102 9.18 -15.59 3.96
C CYS A 102 8.94 -16.73 4.95
N GLN A 103 8.62 -16.39 6.21
CA GLN A 103 8.18 -17.34 7.23
C GLN A 103 6.82 -16.92 7.77
N GLU A 104 5.82 -17.80 7.68
CA GLU A 104 4.49 -17.53 8.23
C GLU A 104 4.48 -17.78 9.74
N GLN A 105 4.08 -16.76 10.50
CA GLN A 105 3.83 -16.86 11.94
C GLN A 105 2.35 -16.59 12.21
N ARG A 106 1.67 -17.53 12.87
CA ARG A 106 0.26 -17.38 13.28
C ARG A 106 0.16 -17.26 14.79
N LEU A 107 -0.47 -16.19 15.23
CA LEU A 107 -0.70 -15.90 16.64
C LEU A 107 -2.21 -15.86 16.89
N THR A 108 -2.66 -16.63 17.86
CA THR A 108 -4.06 -16.66 18.30
C THR A 108 -4.14 -16.11 19.71
N TYR A 109 -4.84 -14.99 19.88
CA TYR A 109 -5.04 -14.33 21.17
C TYR A 109 -6.40 -14.68 21.76
N LEU A 110 -6.45 -14.87 23.08
CA LEU A 110 -7.69 -15.12 23.81
C LEU A 110 -8.51 -13.82 23.98
N PRO A 111 -9.86 -13.90 23.94
CA PRO A 111 -10.72 -12.77 24.25
C PRO A 111 -10.76 -12.48 25.76
N GLN A 112 -11.51 -11.46 26.16
CA GLN A 112 -11.72 -11.12 27.57
C GLN A 112 -12.30 -12.31 28.36
N PRO A 113 -11.86 -12.55 29.61
CA PRO A 113 -10.94 -11.74 30.43
C PRO A 113 -9.44 -11.98 30.22
N TRP A 114 -9.03 -12.94 29.40
CA TRP A 114 -7.61 -13.32 29.23
C TRP A 114 -6.83 -12.41 28.26
N GLY A 115 -7.52 -11.60 27.48
CA GLY A 115 -6.92 -10.60 26.59
C GLY A 115 -7.94 -9.56 26.14
N ASN A 116 -7.47 -8.52 25.47
CA ASN A 116 -8.33 -7.47 24.91
C ASN A 116 -8.70 -7.73 23.43
N CYS A 117 -8.49 -8.96 22.97
CA CYS A 117 -8.86 -9.35 21.61
C CYS A 117 -10.39 -9.40 21.49
N ARG A 118 -10.93 -8.71 20.49
CA ARG A 118 -12.36 -8.78 20.15
C ARG A 118 -12.56 -9.81 19.05
N SER A 119 -13.36 -10.85 19.32
CA SER A 119 -13.70 -11.86 18.31
C SER A 119 -14.60 -11.25 17.22
N SER A 120 -14.06 -11.16 16.02
CA SER A 120 -14.41 -10.26 14.92
C SER A 120 -15.68 -10.62 14.12
N SER A 121 -16.85 -10.75 14.76
CA SER A 121 -18.13 -10.89 14.02
C SER A 121 -18.98 -9.62 13.93
N LYS A 122 -18.75 -8.61 14.79
CA LYS A 122 -19.64 -7.44 14.90
C LYS A 122 -19.07 -6.10 14.41
N GLU A 123 -17.75 -5.94 14.36
CA GLU A 123 -17.11 -4.67 13.97
C GLU A 123 -16.66 -4.72 12.51
N LYS A 124 -17.61 -4.55 11.60
CA LYS A 124 -17.30 -4.30 10.18
C LYS A 124 -16.71 -2.90 10.05
N ILE A 125 -15.50 -2.80 9.54
CA ILE A 125 -14.86 -1.52 9.22
C ILE A 125 -15.43 -1.06 7.86
N PRO A 126 -16.06 0.13 7.76
CA PRO A 126 -16.58 0.63 6.49
C PRO A 126 -15.52 0.61 5.37
N GLY A 127 -15.83 -0.08 4.27
CA GLY A 127 -14.92 -0.23 3.13
C GLY A 127 -14.03 -1.49 3.17
N TYR A 128 -14.11 -2.31 4.21
CA TYR A 128 -13.38 -3.58 4.30
C TYR A 128 -14.28 -4.73 4.77
N ASP A 129 -14.14 -5.89 4.13
CA ASP A 129 -14.93 -7.08 4.46
C ASP A 129 -14.47 -7.77 5.76
N THR A 130 -13.18 -7.65 6.06
CA THR A 130 -12.48 -8.35 7.14
C THR A 130 -11.78 -7.35 8.06
N TYR A 131 -11.90 -7.55 9.37
CA TYR A 131 -11.14 -6.77 10.33
C TYR A 131 -9.64 -7.09 10.21
N SER A 132 -8.83 -6.04 10.13
CA SER A 132 -7.38 -6.11 10.23
C SER A 132 -6.85 -4.85 10.90
N ILE A 133 -5.64 -4.95 11.48
CA ILE A 133 -5.01 -3.81 12.15
C ILE A 133 -4.75 -2.68 11.14
N SER A 134 -4.27 -3.02 9.93
CA SER A 134 -4.06 -2.03 8.86
C SER A 134 -5.36 -1.34 8.42
N ALA A 135 -6.47 -2.07 8.29
CA ALA A 135 -7.77 -1.46 7.97
C ALA A 135 -8.24 -0.47 9.05
N CYS A 136 -8.05 -0.81 10.33
CA CYS A 136 -8.41 0.07 11.44
C CYS A 136 -7.57 1.35 11.45
N ARG A 137 -6.24 1.23 11.24
CA ARG A 137 -5.33 2.37 11.14
C ARG A 137 -5.68 3.29 9.96
N LEU A 138 -5.89 2.71 8.77
CA LEU A 138 -6.29 3.47 7.59
C LEU A 138 -7.61 4.23 7.79
N LEU A 139 -8.60 3.60 8.43
CA LEU A 139 -9.86 4.28 8.75
C LEU A 139 -9.65 5.42 9.75
N CYS A 140 -8.87 5.20 10.80
CA CYS A 140 -8.57 6.21 11.81
C CYS A 140 -7.88 7.43 11.19
N GLU A 141 -6.84 7.21 10.38
CA GLU A 141 -6.14 8.26 9.63
C GLU A 141 -7.09 9.01 8.70
N THR A 142 -7.96 8.29 7.99
CA THR A 142 -8.94 8.88 7.07
C THR A 142 -9.94 9.76 7.80
N ASN A 143 -10.48 9.28 8.91
CA ASN A 143 -11.44 10.03 9.73
C ASN A 143 -10.82 11.30 10.27
N GLU A 144 -9.56 11.24 10.69
CA GLU A 144 -8.85 12.39 11.22
C GLU A 144 -8.58 13.43 10.13
N VAL A 145 -8.15 13.00 8.94
CA VAL A 145 -7.96 13.91 7.80
C VAL A 145 -9.28 14.54 7.34
N ILE A 146 -10.39 13.79 7.33
CA ILE A 146 -11.70 14.36 7.02
C ILE A 146 -12.12 15.36 8.11
N ARG A 147 -11.92 15.04 9.40
CA ARG A 147 -12.29 15.90 10.52
C ARG A 147 -11.55 17.23 10.51
N VAL A 148 -10.25 17.20 10.24
CA VAL A 148 -9.39 18.40 10.28
C VAL A 148 -9.42 19.14 8.94
N CYS A 149 -9.22 18.44 7.83
CA CYS A 149 -9.00 19.06 6.52
C CYS A 149 -10.28 19.11 5.67
N ASN A 150 -11.32 18.33 5.99
CA ASN A 150 -12.54 18.17 5.19
C ASN A 150 -12.25 17.81 3.73
N CYS A 151 -11.21 17.00 3.54
CA CYS A 151 -10.83 16.43 2.25
C CYS A 151 -10.43 14.97 2.45
N ARG A 152 -10.22 14.26 1.35
CA ARG A 152 -9.80 12.86 1.36
C ARG A 152 -8.82 12.60 0.22
N MET A 153 -7.80 11.79 0.49
CA MET A 153 -6.85 11.34 -0.52
C MET A 153 -7.36 10.10 -1.28
N VAL A 154 -6.89 9.91 -2.51
CA VAL A 154 -7.34 8.82 -3.40
C VAL A 154 -7.18 7.42 -2.79
N HIS A 155 -6.13 7.19 -2.01
CA HIS A 155 -5.85 5.90 -1.39
C HIS A 155 -6.65 5.61 -0.11
N MET A 156 -7.27 6.62 0.50
CA MET A 156 -8.00 6.46 1.76
C MET A 156 -9.35 5.76 1.49
N PRO A 157 -9.88 4.92 2.40
CA PRO A 157 -11.19 4.28 2.26
C PRO A 157 -12.39 5.26 2.30
N GLY A 158 -13.56 4.84 1.80
CA GLY A 158 -14.84 5.57 1.87
C GLY A 158 -15.44 6.00 0.53
N LYS A 159 -16.54 6.76 0.53
CA LYS A 159 -17.08 7.47 -0.66
C LYS A 159 -16.68 8.95 -0.61
N THR A 160 -16.66 9.63 -1.76
CA THR A 160 -16.17 11.02 -1.89
C THR A 160 -16.99 11.98 -1.00
N VAL A 161 -16.33 12.64 -0.04
CA VAL A 161 -16.90 13.75 0.73
C VAL A 161 -16.42 15.05 0.08
N GLY A 162 -17.26 15.64 -0.77
CA GLY A 162 -17.06 16.99 -1.32
C GLY A 162 -15.87 17.16 -2.27
N SER A 163 -15.92 18.21 -3.09
CA SER A 163 -14.86 18.57 -4.02
C SER A 163 -13.56 18.88 -3.29
N PHE A 164 -12.44 18.32 -3.77
CA PHE A 164 -11.09 18.66 -3.31
C PHE A 164 -10.87 20.18 -3.41
N ASN A 165 -10.94 20.87 -2.27
CA ASN A 165 -10.85 22.33 -2.23
C ASN A 165 -9.38 22.72 -2.05
N ARG A 166 -8.68 23.00 -3.16
CA ARG A 166 -7.25 23.39 -3.18
C ARG A 166 -6.92 24.61 -2.32
N ASN A 167 -7.93 25.38 -1.91
CA ASN A 167 -7.76 26.67 -1.26
C ASN A 167 -7.89 26.65 0.27
N ARG A 168 -7.89 25.47 0.92
CA ARG A 168 -7.94 25.39 2.39
C ARG A 168 -6.52 25.49 2.98
N PRO A 169 -6.23 26.44 3.89
CA PRO A 169 -4.92 26.58 4.49
C PRO A 169 -4.67 25.38 5.41
N GLY A 170 -3.80 24.48 4.95
CA GLY A 170 -3.55 23.15 5.52
C GLY A 170 -3.12 22.13 4.45
N SER A 171 -3.45 22.37 3.19
CA SER A 171 -2.94 21.63 2.02
C SER A 171 -1.96 22.44 1.16
N ALA A 172 -1.39 23.51 1.72
CA ALA A 172 -0.37 24.32 1.07
C ALA A 172 1.02 23.88 1.55
N GLY A 173 1.75 23.19 0.68
CA GLY A 173 3.19 23.42 0.60
C GLY A 173 3.41 24.92 0.48
N GLY A 174 4.21 25.47 1.39
CA GLY A 174 4.32 26.91 1.59
C GLY A 174 4.66 27.67 0.32
N GLU A 175 3.74 28.55 -0.10
CA GLU A 175 3.99 29.60 -1.06
C GLU A 175 3.76 30.94 -0.35
N ARG A 176 4.75 31.33 0.46
CA ARG A 176 4.89 32.73 0.87
C ARG A 176 5.55 33.47 -0.28
N ARG A 177 4.71 34.14 -1.06
CA ARG A 177 5.09 35.18 -2.01
C ARG A 177 5.84 36.26 -1.23
N LEU A 178 7.13 36.41 -1.51
CA LEU A 178 7.89 37.61 -1.15
C LEU A 178 7.40 38.71 -2.10
N GLU A 179 6.74 39.72 -1.53
CA GLU A 179 6.70 41.06 -2.11
C GLU A 179 7.73 41.91 -1.36
N ASN A 180 8.51 42.65 -2.16
CA ASN A 180 9.68 43.49 -1.87
C ASN A 180 11.03 42.77 -1.88
#